data_AF-A0A7W5HP04-F1
#
_entry.id   AF-A0A7W5HP04-F1
#
_cell.length_a   1.000
_cell.length_b   1.000
_cell.length_c   1.000
_cell.angle_alpha   90.00
_cell.angle_beta   90.00
_cell.angle_gamma   90.00
#
_symmetry.space_group_name_H-M   'P 1'
#
loop_
_entity.id
_entity.type
_entity.pdbx_description
1 polymer ?
#
loop_
_entity_poly.entity_id
_entity_poly.type
_entity_poly.pdbx_seq_one_letter_code
_entity_poly.pdbx_strand_id
1 'polypeptide(L)'
;MKQSDLYDMTSRCGFTVTVFTDHPDFFSSWSLNIKKNEQKYMIEHDGRDSWLIFYKENEPNKFKEIDKKISHTMSDNEKLKQCESWLLSV
;
A
#
# COMPACT_ATOMS: atom_id res chain seq x y z
N MET A 1 -5.47 4.96 9.16
CA MET A 1 -4.27 4.16 9.51
C MET A 1 -3.09 5.08 9.79
N LYS A 2 -2.23 4.77 10.75
CA LYS A 2 -1.07 5.64 11.07
C LYS A 2 0.10 5.34 10.14
N GLN A 3 0.82 6.38 9.72
CA GLN A 3 2.02 6.25 8.90
C GLN A 3 3.09 5.36 9.54
N SER A 4 3.27 5.44 10.86
CA SER A 4 4.22 4.58 11.60
C SER A 4 3.95 3.10 11.39
N ASP A 5 2.67 2.70 11.42
CA ASP A 5 2.28 1.30 11.31
C ASP A 5 2.58 0.76 9.90
N LEU A 6 2.37 1.58 8.87
CA LEU A 6 2.73 1.27 7.48
C LEU A 6 4.25 1.11 7.32
N TYR A 7 5.03 1.98 7.95
CA TYR A 7 6.48 1.97 7.86
C TYR A 7 7.08 0.74 8.55
N ASP A 8 6.61 0.46 9.77
CA ASP A 8 7.02 -0.71 10.54
C ASP A 8 6.68 -2.00 9.80
N MET A 9 5.45 -2.12 9.27
CA MET A 9 5.01 -3.27 8.48
C MET A 9 5.87 -3.46 7.22
N THR A 10 6.12 -2.38 6.47
CA THR A 10 6.94 -2.42 5.26
C THR A 10 8.37 -2.89 5.57
N SER A 11 8.95 -2.37 6.65
CA SER A 11 10.30 -2.73 7.10
C SER A 11 10.37 -4.20 7.52
N ARG A 12 9.40 -4.71 8.29
CA ARG A 12 9.33 -6.13 8.69
C ARG A 12 9.25 -7.08 7.50
N CYS A 13 8.59 -6.68 6.41
CA CYS A 13 8.51 -7.46 5.18
C CYS A 13 9.77 -7.38 4.29
N GLY A 14 10.79 -6.62 4.71
CA GLY A 14 12.04 -6.45 3.97
C GLY A 14 11.94 -5.46 2.79
N PHE A 15 10.99 -4.54 2.85
CA PHE A 15 10.84 -3.45 1.87
C PHE A 15 11.33 -2.13 2.46
N THR A 16 11.73 -1.21 1.59
CA THR A 16 12.03 0.17 1.93
C THR A 16 10.94 1.08 1.38
N VAL A 17 10.38 1.94 2.23
CA VAL A 17 9.46 3.00 1.78
C VAL A 17 10.27 4.04 1.00
N THR A 18 9.84 4.35 -0.22
CA THR A 18 10.46 5.38 -1.05
C THR A 18 9.68 6.68 -1.00
N VAL A 19 8.35 6.61 -1.02
CA VAL A 19 7.45 7.78 -0.94
C VAL A 19 6.19 7.36 -0.19
N PHE A 20 5.75 8.20 0.74
CA PHE A 20 4.42 8.13 1.33
C PHE A 20 3.69 9.44 1.02
N THR A 21 2.46 9.31 0.53
CA THR A 21 1.59 10.43 0.22
C THR A 21 0.30 10.26 0.99
N ASP A 22 -0.02 11.23 1.84
CA ASP A 22 -1.25 11.25 2.63
C ASP A 22 -2.18 12.34 2.11
N HIS A 23 -3.46 12.02 2.00
CA HIS A 23 -4.51 12.92 1.57
C HIS A 23 -5.68 12.85 2.57
N PRO A 24 -5.48 13.34 3.81
CA PRO A 24 -6.48 13.23 4.88
C PRO A 24 -7.80 13.92 4.51
N ASP A 25 -7.73 15.04 3.80
CA ASP A 25 -8.90 15.81 3.33
C ASP A 25 -9.66 15.13 2.18
N PHE A 26 -9.08 14.09 1.56
CA PHE A 26 -9.68 13.36 0.44
C PHE A 26 -10.06 11.95 0.90
N PHE A 27 -11.09 11.87 1.74
CA PHE A 27 -11.63 10.60 2.25
C PHE A 27 -10.61 9.73 2.99
N SER A 28 -9.56 10.34 3.57
CA SER A 28 -8.44 9.62 4.18
C SER A 28 -7.74 8.64 3.22
N SER A 29 -7.66 9.03 1.94
CA SER A 29 -6.87 8.31 0.94
C SER A 29 -5.37 8.50 1.19
N TRP A 30 -4.59 7.47 0.86
CA TRP A 30 -3.14 7.51 0.95
C TRP A 30 -2.50 6.56 -0.06
N SER A 31 -1.25 6.82 -0.42
CA SER A 31 -0.44 5.88 -1.20
C SER A 31 0.95 5.70 -0.61
N LEU A 32 1.48 4.49 -0.76
CA LEU A 32 2.76 4.08 -0.24
C LEU A 32 3.55 3.41 -1.36
N ASN A 33 4.59 4.09 -1.82
CA ASN A 33 5.56 3.53 -2.76
C ASN A 33 6.68 2.87 -1.97
N ILE A 34 7.00 1.64 -2.37
CA ILE A 34 7.98 0.79 -1.69
C ILE A 34 8.85 0.08 -2.70
N LYS A 35 10.02 -0.35 -2.24
CA LYS A 35 11.02 -1.04 -3.06
C LYS A 35 11.62 -2.22 -2.31
N LYS A 36 11.87 -3.31 -3.04
CA LYS A 36 12.67 -4.45 -2.61
C LYS A 36 13.55 -4.90 -3.78
N ASN A 37 14.86 -4.96 -3.54
CA ASN A 37 15.86 -5.14 -4.60
C ASN A 37 15.69 -4.08 -5.70
N GLU A 38 15.53 -4.47 -6.97
CA GLU A 38 15.30 -3.54 -8.09
C GLU A 38 13.81 -3.32 -8.40
N GLN A 39 12.92 -4.05 -7.72
CA GLN A 39 11.49 -4.01 -8.00
C GLN A 39 10.78 -2.97 -7.12
N LYS A 40 9.93 -2.15 -7.76
CA LYS A 40 9.05 -1.21 -7.06
C LYS A 40 7.60 -1.66 -7.08
N TYR A 41 6.90 -1.26 -6.04
CA TYR A 41 5.50 -1.54 -5.79
C TYR A 41 4.82 -0.31 -5.21
N MET A 42 3.50 -0.25 -5.34
CA MET A 42 2.68 0.78 -4.70
C MET A 42 1.47 0.14 -4.04
N ILE A 43 1.14 0.61 -2.85
CA ILE A 43 -0.11 0.31 -2.16
C ILE A 43 -0.91 1.60 -2.11
N GLU A 44 -2.15 1.57 -2.57
CA GLU A 44 -3.05 2.71 -2.53
C GLU A 44 -4.29 2.35 -1.70
N HIS A 45 -4.62 3.20 -0.75
CA HIS A 45 -5.93 3.21 -0.13
C HIS A 45 -6.74 4.34 -0.75
N ASP A 46 -7.71 3.98 -1.58
CA ASP A 46 -8.72 4.90 -2.07
C ASP A 46 -9.89 4.89 -1.09
N GLY A 47 -9.92 5.91 -0.23
CA GLY A 47 -10.97 6.07 0.77
C GLY A 47 -12.32 6.51 0.19
N ARG A 48 -12.35 7.04 -1.04
CA ARG A 48 -13.60 7.46 -1.69
C ARG A 48 -14.42 6.26 -2.11
N ASP A 49 -13.80 5.38 -2.89
CA ASP A 49 -14.46 4.18 -3.41
C ASP A 49 -14.24 2.96 -2.50
N SER A 50 -13.55 3.17 -1.37
CA SER A 50 -13.26 2.15 -0.36
C SER A 50 -12.50 0.95 -0.92
N TRP A 51 -11.38 1.22 -1.58
CA TRP A 51 -10.49 0.21 -2.12
C TRP A 51 -9.12 0.24 -1.42
N LEU A 52 -8.53 -0.94 -1.30
CA LEU A 52 -7.12 -1.15 -1.06
C LEU A 52 -6.54 -1.82 -2.30
N ILE A 53 -5.69 -1.11 -3.03
CA ILE A 53 -5.21 -1.49 -4.36
C ILE A 53 -3.70 -1.69 -4.31
N PHE A 54 -3.24 -2.71 -5.01
CA PHE A 54 -1.86 -3.13 -5.03
C PHE A 54 -1.30 -3.10 -6.44
N TYR A 55 -0.13 -2.51 -6.60
CA TYR A 55 0.49 -2.29 -7.89
C TYR A 55 1.93 -2.80 -7.94
N LYS A 56 2.36 -3.19 -9.13
CA LYS A 56 3.75 -3.50 -9.48
C LYS A 56 4.22 -2.59 -10.60
N GLU A 57 5.44 -2.05 -10.48
CA GLU A 57 6.09 -1.33 -11.57
C GLU A 57 6.55 -2.34 -12.65
N ASN A 58 6.02 -2.21 -13.87
CA ASN A 58 6.40 -3.09 -15.00
C ASN A 58 7.31 -2.39 -16.02
N GLU A 59 7.20 -1.06 -16.09
CA GLU A 59 8.09 -0.18 -16.85
C GLU A 59 8.43 1.02 -15.96
N PRO A 60 9.51 1.76 -16.22
CA PRO A 60 9.88 2.91 -15.41
C PRO A 60 8.71 3.89 -15.21
N ASN A 61 8.31 4.07 -13.94
CA ASN A 61 7.19 4.90 -13.48
C ASN A 61 5.81 4.50 -14.03
N LYS A 62 5.65 3.27 -14.53
CA LYS A 62 4.35 2.72 -14.91
C LYS A 62 3.98 1.56 -14.00
N PHE A 63 3.03 1.85 -13.12
CA PHE A 63 2.45 0.90 -12.19
C PHE A 63 1.24 0.22 -12.82
N LYS A 64 1.21 -1.10 -12.75
CA LYS A 64 0.07 -1.91 -13.14
C LYS A 64 -0.60 -2.47 -11.89
N GLU A 65 -1.92 -2.34 -11.80
CA GLU A 65 -2.72 -2.98 -10.77
C GLU A 65 -2.56 -4.51 -10.86
N ILE A 66 -2.29 -5.16 -9.73
CA ILE A 66 -2.14 -6.61 -9.64
C ILE A 66 -3.13 -7.26 -8.69
N ASP A 67 -3.64 -6.52 -7.70
CA ASP A 67 -4.68 -6.98 -6.79
C ASP A 67 -5.48 -5.79 -6.23
N LYS A 68 -6.71 -6.05 -5.82
CA LYS A 68 -7.65 -5.04 -5.33
C LYS A 68 -8.63 -5.65 -4.32
N LYS A 69 -8.77 -5.01 -3.15
CA LYS A 69 -9.61 -5.47 -2.04
C LYS A 69 -10.59 -4.38 -1.60
N ILE A 70 -11.80 -4.78 -1.26
CA ILE A 70 -12.81 -3.89 -0.66
C ILE A 70 -12.36 -3.52 0.75
N SER A 71 -12.27 -2.22 1.08
CA SER A 71 -11.71 -1.74 2.34
C SER A 71 -12.74 -1.20 3.35
N HIS A 72 -14.00 -0.93 2.95
CA HIS A 72 -15.00 -0.31 3.84
C HIS A 72 -15.40 -1.17 5.05
N THR A 73 -15.31 -2.49 4.93
CA THR A 73 -15.58 -3.42 6.04
C THR A 73 -14.34 -3.70 6.90
N MET A 74 -13.17 -3.21 6.51
CA MET A 74 -11.91 -3.50 7.19
C MET A 74 -11.59 -2.42 8.22
N SER A 75 -11.31 -2.84 9.44
CA SER A 75 -10.57 -2.02 10.40
C SER A 75 -9.17 -1.68 9.88
N ASP A 76 -8.55 -0.66 10.44
CA ASP A 76 -7.17 -0.29 10.06
C ASP A 76 -6.18 -1.44 10.28
N ASN A 77 -6.38 -2.27 11.32
CA ASN A 77 -5.55 -3.44 11.56
C ASN A 77 -5.75 -4.54 10.50
N GLU A 78 -6.99 -4.73 10.02
CA GLU A 78 -7.27 -5.68 8.93
C GLU A 78 -6.66 -5.20 7.61
N LYS A 79 -6.78 -3.90 7.29
CA LYS A 79 -6.11 -3.31 6.13
C LYS A 79 -4.58 -3.51 6.23
N LEU A 80 -3.99 -3.28 7.41
CA LEU A 80 -2.55 -3.48 7.63
C LEU A 80 -2.13 -4.94 7.44
N LYS A 81 -2.91 -5.90 7.94
CA LYS A 81 -2.68 -7.33 7.73
C LYS A 81 -2.80 -7.73 6.26
N GLN A 82 -3.73 -7.13 5.51
CA GLN A 82 -3.85 -7.36 4.07
C GLN A 82 -2.60 -6.85 3.32
N CYS A 83 -2.11 -5.65 3.67
CA CYS A 83 -0.85 -5.15 3.15
C CYS A 83 0.31 -6.09 3.47
N GLU A 84 0.45 -6.51 4.72
CA GLU A 84 1.52 -7.41 5.18
C GLU A 84 1.46 -8.76 4.45
N SER A 85 0.28 -9.38 4.38
CA SER A 85 0.07 -10.64 3.66
C SER A 85 0.42 -10.52 2.19
N TRP A 86 0.07 -9.40 1.54
CA TRP A 86 0.41 -9.18 0.15
C TRP A 86 1.93 -9.01 -0.04
N LEU A 87 2.60 -8.19 0.79
CA LEU A 87 4.05 -8.02 0.73
C LEU A 87 4.86 -9.31 0.94
N LEU A 88 4.36 -10.21 1.78
CA LEU A 88 5.00 -11.52 1.99
C LEU A 88 4.79 -12.49 0.82
N SER A 89 3.82 -12.21 -0.06
CA SER A 89 3.52 -13.05 -1.22
C SER A 89 4.25 -12.65 -2.51
N VAL A 90 4.91 -11.47 -2.52
CA VAL A 90 5.54 -10.89 -3.72
C VAL A 90 7.07 -10.82 -3.69
#